data_AF-A0AAE4A077-F1
#
_entry.id   AF-A0AAE4A077-F1
#
_cell.length_a   1.000
_cell.length_b   1.000
_cell.length_c   1.000
_cell.angle_alpha   90.00
_cell.angle_beta   90.00
_cell.angle_gamma   90.00
#
_symmetry.space_group_name_H-M   'P 1'
#
loop_
_entity.id
_entity.type
_entity.pdbx_description
1 polymer ?
#
loop_
_entity_poly.entity_id
_entity_poly.type
_entity_poly.pdbx_seq_one_letter_code
_entity_poly.pdbx_strand_id
1 'polypeptide(L)'
;MALVSEQLPGSDQLRWVETAELLRTGEALLLHMLSLLRGVDPEIPATTSFTLSLLDATDALTLRDEFLDIADQLRLTAERLPADEVQFRWRDLQRQAARALAAGTVDARRALVLARCMAVPTGFAALAEMLRCTDAHESWDRMDVGQLLASFRDVDGPLAASLTAMARLSPEAPIATLSRPQIVRLAAVLETYAAKAPRHPHDRGSDDGER
;
A
#
# COMPACT_ATOMS: atom_id res chain seq x y z
N MET A 1 -9.52 18.94 -27.71
CA MET A 1 -9.27 19.50 -26.38
C MET A 1 -8.53 18.45 -25.56
N ALA A 2 -7.20 18.44 -25.64
CA ALA A 2 -6.38 17.56 -24.81
C ALA A 2 -6.42 18.09 -23.37
N LEU A 3 -6.94 17.28 -22.45
CA LEU A 3 -6.69 17.48 -21.02
C LEU A 3 -5.20 17.25 -20.82
N VAL A 4 -4.44 18.34 -20.78
CA VAL A 4 -3.07 18.32 -20.25
C VAL A 4 -3.23 17.91 -18.80
N SER A 5 -2.99 16.62 -18.53
CA SER A 5 -2.81 16.13 -17.17
C SER A 5 -1.59 16.86 -16.63
N GLU A 6 -1.82 17.91 -15.84
CA GLU A 6 -0.77 18.54 -15.05
C GLU A 6 -0.16 17.44 -14.18
N GLN A 7 0.94 16.85 -14.63
CA GLN A 7 1.78 16.02 -13.79
C GLN A 7 2.26 16.93 -12.67
N LEU A 8 1.64 16.78 -11.50
CA LEU A 8 2.05 17.48 -10.29
C LEU A 8 3.55 17.22 -10.09
N PRO A 9 4.38 18.27 -9.92
CA PRO A 9 5.81 18.08 -9.65
C PRO A 9 5.97 17.15 -8.44
N GLY A 10 6.64 16.02 -8.67
CA GLY A 10 6.81 14.96 -7.68
C GLY A 10 6.05 13.65 -7.95
N SER A 11 5.09 13.61 -8.89
CA SER A 11 4.35 12.38 -9.23
C SER A 11 5.23 11.18 -9.54
N ASP A 12 6.45 11.45 -9.99
CA ASP A 12 7.38 10.45 -10.46
C ASP A 12 8.03 9.67 -9.31
N GLN A 13 8.24 10.29 -8.14
CA GLN A 13 8.76 9.61 -6.96
C GLN A 13 7.80 8.51 -6.49
N LEU A 14 6.49 8.83 -6.44
CA LEU A 14 5.46 7.85 -6.10
C LEU A 14 5.40 6.70 -7.11
N ARG A 15 5.53 6.97 -8.41
CA ARG A 15 5.54 5.93 -9.45
C ARG A 15 6.73 4.97 -9.30
N TRP A 16 7.90 5.48 -8.93
CA TRP A 16 9.06 4.64 -8.64
C TRP A 16 8.82 3.75 -7.42
N VAL A 17 8.20 4.27 -6.35
CA VAL A 17 7.86 3.45 -5.17
C VAL A 17 6.78 2.42 -5.49
N GLU A 18 5.74 2.79 -6.22
CA GLU A 18 4.71 1.87 -6.71
C GLU A 18 5.34 0.74 -7.54
N THR A 19 6.28 1.07 -8.44
CA THR A 19 7.03 0.07 -9.23
C THR A 19 7.87 -0.83 -8.35
N ALA A 20 8.60 -0.29 -7.38
CA ALA A 20 9.41 -1.07 -6.45
C ALA A 20 8.56 -2.03 -5.61
N GLU A 21 7.38 -1.59 -5.15
CA GLU A 21 6.45 -2.44 -4.42
C GLU A 21 5.84 -3.54 -5.29
N LEU A 22 5.52 -3.25 -6.56
CA LEU A 22 5.08 -4.26 -7.52
C LEU A 22 6.17 -5.32 -7.77
N LEU A 23 7.43 -4.91 -7.94
CA LEU A 23 8.57 -5.84 -8.09
C LEU A 23 8.73 -6.73 -6.86
N ARG A 24 8.75 -6.13 -5.67
CA ARG A 24 8.86 -6.86 -4.39
C ARG A 24 7.72 -7.86 -4.19
N THR A 25 6.51 -7.49 -4.60
CA THR A 25 5.33 -8.34 -4.47
C THR A 25 5.36 -9.48 -5.49
N GLY A 26 5.75 -9.20 -6.75
CA GLY A 26 5.97 -10.22 -7.77
C GLY A 26 7.03 -11.24 -7.36
N GLU A 27 8.15 -10.79 -6.77
CA GLU A 27 9.18 -11.67 -6.22
C GLU A 27 8.63 -12.59 -5.13
N ALA A 28 7.87 -12.05 -4.17
CA ALA A 28 7.27 -12.84 -3.10
C ALA A 28 6.30 -13.91 -3.62
N LEU A 29 5.45 -13.56 -4.60
CA LEU A 29 4.54 -14.52 -5.26
C LEU A 29 5.32 -15.62 -5.99
N LEU A 30 6.38 -15.24 -6.72
CA LEU A 30 7.23 -16.20 -7.42
C LEU A 30 7.90 -17.18 -6.44
N LEU A 31 8.47 -16.68 -5.34
CA LEU A 31 9.08 -17.52 -4.31
C LEU A 31 8.06 -18.46 -3.65
N HIS A 32 6.83 -17.98 -3.42
CA HIS A 32 5.76 -18.81 -2.90
C HIS A 32 5.36 -19.91 -3.89
N MET A 33 5.18 -19.58 -5.16
CA MET A 33 4.87 -20.55 -6.21
C MET A 33 5.97 -21.60 -6.36
N LEU A 34 7.25 -21.19 -6.33
CA LEU A 34 8.40 -22.11 -6.33
C LEU A 34 8.41 -23.02 -5.09
N SER A 35 7.91 -22.55 -3.95
CA SER A 35 7.81 -23.36 -2.74
C SER A 35 6.74 -24.47 -2.86
N LEU A 36 5.62 -24.20 -3.54
CA LEU A 36 4.58 -25.19 -3.83
C LEU A 36 5.06 -26.21 -4.87
N LEU A 37 5.88 -25.77 -5.80
CA LEU A 37 6.47 -26.60 -6.85
C LEU A 37 7.78 -27.27 -6.43
N ARG A 38 8.12 -27.31 -5.13
CA ARG A 38 9.32 -28.00 -4.64
C ARG A 38 9.31 -29.47 -5.05
N GLY A 39 10.26 -29.86 -5.88
CA GLY A 39 10.35 -31.21 -6.48
C GLY A 39 9.98 -31.26 -7.96
N VAL A 40 9.45 -30.17 -8.52
CA VAL A 40 9.32 -29.95 -9.96
C VAL A 40 10.59 -29.23 -10.41
N ASP A 41 11.65 -29.99 -10.70
CA ASP A 41 12.85 -29.47 -11.32
C ASP A 41 12.51 -29.04 -12.78
N PRO A 42 12.84 -27.81 -13.21
CA PRO A 42 12.58 -27.34 -14.57
C PRO A 42 13.31 -28.16 -15.65
N GLU A 43 14.32 -28.94 -15.28
CA GLU A 43 15.02 -29.88 -16.16
C GLU A 43 14.43 -31.31 -16.14
N ILE A 44 13.29 -31.51 -15.46
CA ILE A 44 12.61 -32.81 -15.46
C ILE A 44 12.27 -33.23 -16.91
N PRO A 45 12.71 -34.42 -17.35
CA PRO A 45 12.32 -34.96 -18.64
C PRO A 45 10.80 -35.03 -18.76
N ALA A 46 10.25 -34.76 -19.95
CA ALA A 46 8.81 -34.77 -20.23
C ALA A 46 8.08 -36.10 -19.87
N THR A 47 8.82 -37.13 -19.50
CA THR A 47 8.33 -38.47 -19.11
C THR A 47 8.13 -38.65 -17.61
N THR A 48 8.56 -37.72 -16.76
CA THR A 48 8.44 -37.87 -15.30
C THR A 48 7.13 -37.29 -14.80
N SER A 49 6.38 -38.07 -14.04
CA SER A 49 5.15 -37.63 -13.38
C SER A 49 5.44 -37.20 -11.94
N PHE A 50 4.92 -36.05 -11.54
CA PHE A 50 4.84 -35.63 -10.14
C PHE A 50 3.37 -35.43 -9.76
N THR A 51 3.06 -35.62 -8.48
CA THR A 51 1.71 -35.47 -7.95
C THR A 51 1.69 -34.28 -7.01
N LEU A 52 0.96 -33.22 -7.39
CA LEU A 52 0.60 -32.13 -6.47
C LEU A 52 -0.70 -32.48 -5.77
N SER A 53 -0.88 -32.02 -4.53
CA SER A 53 -2.20 -32.08 -3.93
C SER A 53 -3.15 -31.14 -4.68
N LEU A 54 -4.46 -31.42 -4.64
CA LEU A 54 -5.47 -30.54 -5.25
C LEU A 54 -5.40 -29.12 -4.67
N LEU A 55 -5.05 -29.01 -3.39
CA LEU A 55 -4.87 -27.72 -2.71
C LEU A 55 -3.67 -26.96 -3.29
N ASP A 56 -2.49 -27.58 -3.34
CA ASP A 56 -1.28 -26.94 -3.87
C ASP A 56 -1.45 -26.54 -5.34
N ALA A 57 -2.15 -27.36 -6.13
CA ALA A 57 -2.46 -27.03 -7.53
C ALA A 57 -3.40 -25.82 -7.64
N THR A 58 -4.41 -25.72 -6.77
CA THR A 58 -5.34 -24.58 -6.74
C THR A 58 -4.64 -23.31 -6.28
N ASP A 59 -3.77 -23.41 -5.28
CA ASP A 59 -2.98 -22.30 -4.76
C ASP A 59 -1.99 -21.81 -5.80
N ALA A 60 -1.29 -22.72 -6.49
CA ALA A 60 -0.36 -22.37 -7.57
C ALA A 60 -1.07 -21.66 -8.74
N LEU A 61 -2.29 -22.08 -9.11
CA LEU A 61 -3.09 -21.40 -10.13
C LEU A 61 -3.48 -19.98 -9.69
N THR A 62 -3.89 -19.82 -8.43
CA THR A 62 -4.25 -18.51 -7.87
C THR A 62 -3.04 -17.57 -7.86
N LEU A 63 -1.88 -18.05 -7.38
CA LEU A 63 -0.64 -17.28 -7.37
C LEU A 63 -0.16 -16.91 -8.78
N ARG A 64 -0.35 -17.79 -9.76
CA ARG A 64 -0.04 -17.51 -11.17
C ARG A 64 -0.87 -16.35 -11.69
N ASP A 65 -2.18 -16.37 -11.44
CA ASP A 65 -3.09 -15.33 -11.94
C ASP A 65 -2.75 -13.97 -11.28
N GLU A 66 -2.48 -13.96 -9.97
CA GLU A 66 -2.00 -12.76 -9.28
C GLU A 66 -0.64 -12.24 -9.82
N PHE A 67 0.28 -13.15 -10.17
CA PHE A 67 1.57 -12.78 -10.74
C PHE A 67 1.43 -12.16 -12.14
N LEU A 68 0.54 -12.69 -12.97
CA LEU A 68 0.25 -12.13 -14.30
C LEU A 68 -0.33 -10.72 -14.19
N ASP A 69 -1.25 -10.49 -13.25
CA ASP A 69 -1.79 -9.15 -12.98
C ASP A 69 -0.68 -8.16 -12.56
N ILE A 70 0.27 -8.60 -11.72
CA ILE A 70 1.43 -7.77 -11.34
C ILE A 70 2.34 -7.50 -12.53
N ALA A 71 2.60 -8.49 -13.38
CA ALA A 71 3.44 -8.34 -14.56
C ALA A 71 2.84 -7.30 -15.54
N ASP A 72 1.53 -7.34 -15.75
CA ASP A 72 0.83 -6.35 -16.57
C ASP A 72 0.88 -4.94 -15.96
N GLN A 73 0.70 -4.82 -14.63
CA GLN A 73 0.86 -3.54 -13.93
C GLN A 73 2.29 -3.01 -14.02
N LEU A 74 3.31 -3.88 -13.88
CA LEU A 74 4.71 -3.51 -14.04
C LEU A 74 5.01 -2.98 -15.43
N ARG A 75 4.51 -3.65 -16.47
CA ARG A 75 4.66 -3.19 -17.85
C ARG A 75 4.08 -1.79 -18.04
N LEU A 76 2.83 -1.58 -17.61
CA LEU A 76 2.15 -0.28 -17.72
C LEU A 76 2.83 0.83 -16.91
N THR A 77 3.39 0.50 -15.75
CA THR A 77 4.05 1.48 -14.88
C THR A 77 5.45 1.82 -15.38
N ALA A 78 6.19 0.83 -15.88
CA ALA A 78 7.52 0.99 -16.46
C ALA A 78 7.50 1.91 -17.70
N GLU A 79 6.49 1.77 -18.56
CA GLU A 79 6.28 2.67 -19.71
C GLU A 79 6.07 4.15 -19.32
N ARG A 80 5.74 4.41 -18.05
CA ARG A 80 5.41 5.73 -17.51
C ARG A 80 6.44 6.25 -16.51
N LEU A 81 7.53 5.51 -16.29
CA LEU A 81 8.64 5.97 -15.47
C LEU A 81 9.42 7.04 -16.24
N PRO A 82 9.83 8.13 -15.58
CA PRO A 82 10.70 9.11 -16.21
C PRO A 82 12.04 8.44 -16.57
N ALA A 83 12.57 8.79 -17.74
CA ALA A 83 13.89 8.33 -18.18
C ALA A 83 15.05 9.12 -17.55
N ASP A 84 14.75 10.29 -16.97
CA ASP A 84 15.73 11.19 -16.38
C ASP A 84 16.05 10.84 -14.92
N GLU A 85 17.16 11.40 -14.41
CA GLU A 85 17.58 11.22 -13.02
C GLU A 85 16.52 11.75 -12.05
N VAL A 86 16.05 10.87 -11.15
CA VAL A 86 15.06 11.23 -10.13
C VAL A 86 15.73 11.44 -8.79
N GLN A 87 15.65 12.66 -8.26
CA GLN A 87 16.02 12.94 -6.88
C GLN A 87 14.90 12.53 -5.93
N PHE A 88 15.24 11.72 -4.92
CA PHE A 88 14.30 11.28 -3.88
C PHE A 88 14.52 12.05 -2.59
N ARG A 89 13.52 12.86 -2.22
CA ARG A 89 13.45 13.47 -0.88
C ARG A 89 12.31 12.82 -0.12
N TRP A 90 12.64 12.15 0.98
CA TRP A 90 11.66 11.39 1.78
C TRP A 90 10.47 12.25 2.23
N ARG A 91 10.71 13.51 2.62
CA ARG A 91 9.65 14.45 3.00
C ARG A 91 8.69 14.78 1.84
N ASP A 92 9.20 14.83 0.61
CA ASP A 92 8.38 15.13 -0.57
C ASP A 92 7.49 13.94 -0.90
N LEU A 93 8.05 12.74 -0.88
CA LEU A 93 7.32 11.49 -1.01
C LEU A 93 6.21 11.37 0.05
N GLN A 94 6.51 11.65 1.33
CA GLN A 94 5.52 11.64 2.40
C GLN A 94 4.35 12.60 2.15
N ARG A 95 4.66 13.84 1.74
CA ARG A 95 3.64 14.85 1.45
C ARG A 95 2.78 14.47 0.25
N GLN A 96 3.38 13.93 -0.80
CA GLN A 96 2.64 13.48 -1.98
C GLN A 96 1.77 12.28 -1.64
N ALA A 97 2.28 11.31 -0.88
CA ALA A 97 1.52 10.15 -0.45
C ALA A 97 0.30 10.55 0.39
N ALA A 98 0.48 11.49 1.31
CA ALA A 98 -0.60 12.03 2.13
C ALA A 98 -1.68 12.71 1.28
N ARG A 99 -1.27 13.56 0.32
CA ARG A 99 -2.21 14.22 -0.60
C ARG A 99 -2.97 13.22 -1.46
N ALA A 100 -2.28 12.22 -2.02
CA ALA A 100 -2.90 11.20 -2.85
C ALA A 100 -3.90 10.35 -2.05
N LEU A 101 -3.56 10.00 -0.80
CA LEU A 101 -4.49 9.27 0.06
C LEU A 101 -5.71 10.13 0.43
N ALA A 102 -5.49 11.37 0.90
CA ALA A 102 -6.55 12.30 1.29
C ALA A 102 -7.53 12.61 0.14
N ALA A 103 -7.04 12.59 -1.11
CA ALA A 103 -7.85 12.81 -2.31
C ALA A 103 -8.84 11.67 -2.65
N GLY A 104 -8.85 10.56 -1.91
CA GLY A 104 -9.81 9.46 -2.13
C GLY A 104 -9.29 8.37 -3.06
N THR A 105 -8.18 7.71 -2.68
CA THR A 105 -7.65 6.58 -3.45
C THR A 105 -8.61 5.39 -3.44
N VAL A 106 -9.13 4.99 -4.60
CA VAL A 106 -10.05 3.83 -4.75
C VAL A 106 -9.33 2.50 -4.81
N ASP A 107 -8.08 2.46 -5.27
CA ASP A 107 -7.32 1.21 -5.34
C ASP A 107 -6.74 0.84 -3.97
N ALA A 108 -7.21 -0.28 -3.41
CA ALA A 108 -6.73 -0.87 -2.17
C ALA A 108 -5.20 -1.08 -2.15
N ARG A 109 -4.64 -1.62 -3.24
CA ARG A 109 -3.20 -1.90 -3.32
C ARG A 109 -2.42 -0.60 -3.24
N ARG A 110 -2.86 0.41 -3.99
CA ARG A 110 -2.26 1.74 -3.95
C ARG A 110 -2.36 2.37 -2.57
N ALA A 111 -3.49 2.28 -1.90
CA ALA A 111 -3.65 2.82 -0.54
C ALA A 111 -2.62 2.24 0.45
N LEU A 112 -2.32 0.93 0.35
CA LEU A 112 -1.27 0.29 1.17
C LEU A 112 0.14 0.81 0.84
N VAL A 113 0.45 1.01 -0.44
CA VAL A 113 1.74 1.59 -0.87
C VAL A 113 1.90 3.00 -0.30
N LEU A 114 0.85 3.83 -0.39
CA LEU A 114 0.86 5.18 0.16
C LEU A 114 1.04 5.16 1.69
N ALA A 115 0.34 4.27 2.40
CA ALA A 115 0.46 4.10 3.84
C ALA A 115 1.91 3.82 4.28
N ARG A 116 2.61 2.91 3.58
CA ARG A 116 4.01 2.56 3.86
C ARG A 116 5.00 3.70 3.66
N CYS A 117 4.65 4.66 2.81
CA CYS A 117 5.48 5.85 2.57
C CYS A 117 5.37 6.87 3.71
N MET A 118 4.39 6.77 4.60
CA MET A 118 4.05 7.82 5.55
C MET A 118 4.35 7.43 6.99
N ALA A 119 4.81 8.43 7.76
CA ALA A 119 4.86 8.34 9.22
C ALA A 119 3.45 8.52 9.81
N VAL A 120 3.26 8.01 11.04
CA VAL A 120 2.00 8.04 11.77
C VAL A 120 1.27 9.40 11.76
N PRO A 121 1.90 10.54 12.11
CA PRO A 121 1.17 11.81 12.24
C PRO A 121 0.58 12.27 10.91
N THR A 122 1.35 12.22 9.83
CA THR A 122 0.91 12.63 8.49
C THR A 122 -0.04 11.61 7.87
N GLY A 123 0.24 10.32 8.07
CA GLY A 123 -0.52 9.24 7.46
C GLY A 123 -1.92 9.09 8.04
N PHE A 124 -2.05 9.15 9.36
CA PHE A 124 -3.36 9.04 10.02
C PHE A 124 -4.24 10.26 9.80
N ALA A 125 -3.66 11.46 9.71
CA ALA A 125 -4.41 12.66 9.33
C ALA A 125 -4.97 12.53 7.91
N ALA A 126 -4.15 12.12 6.94
CA ALA A 126 -4.58 11.91 5.56
C ALA A 126 -5.64 10.80 5.43
N LEU A 127 -5.48 9.69 6.15
CA LEU A 127 -6.46 8.61 6.18
C LEU A 127 -7.79 9.09 6.79
N ALA A 128 -7.75 9.82 7.90
CA ALA A 128 -8.95 10.37 8.54
C ALA A 128 -9.70 11.34 7.62
N GLU A 129 -8.97 12.18 6.88
CA GLU A 129 -9.55 13.08 5.88
C GLU A 129 -10.22 12.29 4.76
N MET A 130 -9.53 11.33 4.16
CA MET A 130 -10.06 10.46 3.11
C MET A 130 -11.37 9.78 3.53
N LEU A 131 -11.38 9.19 4.72
CA LEU A 131 -12.53 8.47 5.27
C LEU A 131 -13.76 9.38 5.51
N ARG A 132 -13.57 10.69 5.70
CA ARG A 132 -14.66 11.65 5.92
C ARG A 132 -15.18 12.27 4.64
N CYS A 133 -14.29 12.49 3.68
CA CYS A 133 -14.58 13.24 2.48
C CYS A 133 -15.01 12.35 1.32
N THR A 134 -14.69 11.05 1.37
CA THR A 134 -14.89 10.14 0.24
C THR A 134 -15.35 8.75 0.70
N ASP A 135 -16.20 8.13 -0.11
CA ASP A 135 -16.61 6.74 0.05
C ASP A 135 -15.68 5.79 -0.74
N ALA A 136 -14.48 6.25 -1.16
CA ALA A 136 -13.52 5.47 -1.94
C ALA A 136 -13.10 4.16 -1.24
N HIS A 137 -13.11 4.17 0.09
CA HIS A 137 -12.83 3.02 0.94
C HIS A 137 -13.84 1.87 0.78
N GLU A 138 -15.04 2.12 0.26
CA GLU A 138 -16.03 1.08 -0.06
C GLU A 138 -15.55 0.14 -1.19
N SER A 139 -14.59 0.58 -2.00
CA SER A 139 -14.00 -0.23 -3.08
C SER A 139 -12.79 -1.08 -2.63
N TRP A 140 -12.40 -0.99 -1.35
CA TRP A 140 -11.26 -1.74 -0.81
C TRP A 140 -11.67 -3.15 -0.36
N ASP A 141 -12.18 -3.93 -1.30
CA ASP A 141 -12.57 -5.30 -1.06
C ASP A 141 -11.41 -6.11 -0.48
N ARG A 142 -11.70 -6.88 0.57
CA ARG A 142 -10.74 -7.77 1.27
C ARG A 142 -9.63 -7.08 2.07
N MET A 143 -9.58 -5.75 2.15
CA MET A 143 -8.68 -5.06 3.07
C MET A 143 -9.33 -4.93 4.45
N ASP A 144 -8.64 -5.38 5.49
CA ASP A 144 -9.06 -5.20 6.87
C ASP A 144 -8.43 -3.94 7.51
N VAL A 145 -9.09 -3.43 8.56
CA VAL A 145 -8.66 -2.20 9.24
C VAL A 145 -7.27 -2.38 9.86
N GLY A 146 -6.99 -3.54 10.46
CA GLY A 146 -5.72 -3.83 11.12
C GLY A 146 -4.55 -3.80 10.15
N GLN A 147 -4.70 -4.43 8.99
CA GLN A 147 -3.73 -4.49 7.90
C GLN A 147 -3.43 -3.10 7.37
N LEU A 148 -4.45 -2.26 7.15
CA LEU A 148 -4.24 -0.89 6.72
C LEU A 148 -3.45 -0.09 7.75
N LEU A 149 -3.84 -0.15 9.02
CA LEU A 149 -3.18 0.61 10.08
C LEU A 149 -1.74 0.13 10.30
N ALA A 150 -1.50 -1.17 10.31
CA ALA A 150 -0.18 -1.76 10.45
C ALA A 150 0.73 -1.52 9.24
N SER A 151 0.18 -1.05 8.11
CA SER A 151 0.97 -0.70 6.93
C SER A 151 1.65 0.66 7.02
N PHE A 152 1.24 1.53 7.95
CA PHE A 152 1.93 2.79 8.18
C PHE A 152 3.29 2.56 8.84
N ARG A 153 4.28 3.37 8.47
CA ARG A 153 5.61 3.26 9.07
C ARG A 153 5.53 3.52 10.59
N ASP A 154 6.28 2.71 11.35
CA ASP A 154 6.36 2.78 12.81
C ASP A 154 5.07 2.39 13.55
N VAL A 155 4.11 1.77 12.86
CA VAL A 155 2.95 1.13 13.50
C VAL A 155 3.24 -0.35 13.72
N ASP A 156 3.15 -0.79 14.97
CA ASP A 156 3.19 -2.20 15.33
C ASP A 156 1.78 -2.77 15.54
N GLY A 157 1.69 -4.11 15.64
CA GLY A 157 0.43 -4.80 15.89
C GLY A 157 -0.32 -4.32 17.15
N PRO A 158 0.35 -4.13 18.29
CA PRO A 158 -0.27 -3.57 19.49
C PRO A 158 -0.88 -2.18 19.29
N LEU A 159 -0.19 -1.27 18.60
CA LEU A 159 -0.72 0.06 18.31
C LEU A 159 -1.94 -0.03 17.40
N ALA A 160 -1.86 -0.81 16.31
CA ALA A 160 -3.01 -1.02 15.42
C ALA A 160 -4.23 -1.56 16.18
N ALA A 161 -4.03 -2.57 17.04
CA ALA A 161 -5.08 -3.13 17.89
C ALA A 161 -5.64 -2.12 18.90
N SER A 162 -4.80 -1.26 19.47
CA SER A 162 -5.25 -0.20 20.38
C SER A 162 -6.14 0.81 19.66
N LEU A 163 -5.76 1.24 18.45
CA LEU A 163 -6.54 2.17 17.63
C LEU A 163 -7.89 1.58 17.22
N THR A 164 -7.93 0.33 16.78
CA THR A 164 -9.19 -0.34 16.43
C THR A 164 -10.09 -0.55 17.64
N ALA A 165 -9.53 -0.89 18.80
CA ALA A 165 -10.27 -0.98 20.06
C ALA A 165 -10.89 0.37 20.46
N MET A 166 -10.12 1.47 20.38
CA MET A 166 -10.65 2.83 20.60
C MET A 166 -11.76 3.19 19.62
N ALA A 167 -11.63 2.74 18.37
CA ALA A 167 -12.66 2.89 17.33
C ALA A 167 -13.81 1.89 17.48
N ARG A 168 -13.80 0.98 18.47
CA ARG A 168 -14.79 -0.08 18.66
C ARG A 168 -14.97 -0.92 17.38
N LEU A 169 -13.86 -1.31 16.78
CA LEU A 169 -13.76 -2.13 15.59
C LEU A 169 -12.91 -3.36 15.90
N SER A 170 -13.21 -4.48 15.24
CA SER A 170 -12.26 -5.59 15.16
C SER A 170 -11.19 -5.23 14.11
N PRO A 171 -9.91 -5.57 14.35
CA PRO A 171 -8.87 -5.35 13.36
C PRO A 171 -9.13 -6.13 12.06
N GLU A 172 -9.76 -7.29 12.13
CA GLU A 172 -10.14 -8.13 10.98
C GLU A 172 -11.39 -7.63 10.24
N ALA A 173 -12.03 -6.55 10.71
CA ALA A 173 -13.21 -6.00 10.06
C ALA A 173 -12.86 -5.49 8.65
N PRO A 174 -13.55 -5.95 7.59
CA PRO A 174 -13.31 -5.44 6.24
C PRO A 174 -13.72 -3.97 6.16
N ILE A 175 -12.83 -3.12 5.63
CA ILE A 175 -13.07 -1.67 5.55
C ILE A 175 -14.33 -1.35 4.75
N ALA A 176 -14.54 -2.05 3.63
CA ALA A 176 -15.72 -1.88 2.77
C ALA A 176 -17.07 -2.17 3.45
N THR A 177 -17.07 -2.86 4.60
CA THR A 177 -18.30 -3.23 5.32
C THR A 177 -18.63 -2.30 6.49
N LEU A 178 -17.77 -1.32 6.76
CA LEU A 178 -17.96 -0.41 7.88
C LEU A 178 -19.12 0.55 7.62
N SER A 179 -20.03 0.65 8.58
CA SER A 179 -21.09 1.66 8.54
C SER A 179 -20.52 3.08 8.67
N ARG A 180 -21.24 4.07 8.16
CA ARG A 180 -20.84 5.48 8.26
C ARG A 180 -20.51 5.94 9.70
N PRO A 181 -21.26 5.56 10.75
CA PRO A 181 -20.87 5.86 12.14
C PRO A 181 -19.56 5.19 12.58
N GLN A 182 -19.25 4.00 12.07
CA GLN A 182 -17.96 3.33 12.31
C GLN A 182 -16.81 4.09 11.64
N ILE A 183 -16.99 4.48 10.39
CA ILE A 183 -16.02 5.28 9.62
C ILE A 183 -15.70 6.61 10.31
N VAL A 184 -16.73 7.37 10.70
CA VAL A 184 -16.55 8.66 11.40
C VAL A 184 -15.77 8.49 12.70
N ARG A 185 -16.04 7.42 13.45
CA ARG A 185 -15.35 7.14 14.71
C ARG A 185 -13.90 6.72 14.50
N LEU A 186 -13.63 5.88 13.50
CA LEU A 186 -12.26 5.53 13.12
C LEU A 186 -11.47 6.79 12.74
N ALA A 187 -12.02 7.62 11.86
CA ALA A 187 -11.39 8.87 11.46
C ALA A 187 -11.10 9.80 12.66
N ALA A 188 -12.03 9.94 13.61
CA ALA A 188 -11.85 10.73 14.82
C ALA A 188 -10.71 10.21 15.73
N VAL A 189 -10.60 8.89 15.89
CA VAL A 189 -9.51 8.26 16.65
C VAL A 189 -8.16 8.55 15.98
N LEU A 190 -8.07 8.37 14.67
CA LEU A 190 -6.85 8.58 13.90
C LEU A 190 -6.39 10.04 13.95
N GLU A 191 -7.30 11.00 13.77
CA GLU A 191 -7.00 12.43 13.87
C GLU A 191 -6.53 12.81 15.28
N THR A 192 -7.21 12.30 16.32
CA THR A 192 -6.83 12.56 17.71
C THR A 192 -5.43 12.01 18.00
N TYR A 193 -5.10 10.83 17.49
CA TYR A 193 -3.77 10.25 17.65
C TYR A 193 -2.72 11.04 16.88
N ALA A 194 -2.99 11.39 15.62
CA ALA A 194 -2.10 12.20 14.79
C ALA A 194 -1.75 13.55 15.44
N ALA A 195 -2.72 14.20 16.09
CA ALA A 195 -2.52 15.47 16.79
C ALA A 195 -1.65 15.35 18.05
N LYS A 196 -1.63 14.18 18.69
CA LYS A 196 -0.87 13.92 19.93
C LYS A 196 0.50 13.29 19.68
N ALA A 197 0.69 12.67 18.51
CA ALA A 197 1.93 11.99 18.18
C ALA A 197 3.09 13.00 18.13
N PRO A 198 4.23 12.71 18.80
CA PRO A 198 5.39 13.57 18.73
C PRO A 198 5.86 13.67 17.27
N ARG A 199 6.02 14.89 16.77
CA ARG A 199 6.69 15.11 15.48
C ARG A 199 8.11 14.59 15.64
N HIS A 200 8.47 13.55 14.89
CA HIS A 200 9.80 12.95 15.00
C HIS A 200 10.90 14.02 14.84
N PRO A 201 12.00 13.94 15.60
CA PRO A 201 13.04 14.97 15.70
C PRO A 201 13.83 15.21 14.40
N HIS A 202 13.60 14.45 13.33
CA HIS A 202 14.13 14.76 12.00
C HIS A 202 13.46 15.99 11.37
N ASP A 203 12.61 16.73 12.09
CA ASP A 203 11.99 18.00 11.68
C ASP A 203 12.89 19.23 11.91
N ARG A 204 14.09 19.07 12.50
CA ARG A 204 15.06 20.18 12.66
C ARG A 204 16.20 20.06 11.65
N GLY A 205 16.25 21.02 10.71
CA GLY A 205 17.51 21.46 10.09
C GLY A 205 17.95 20.72 8.83
N SER A 206 17.38 21.09 7.70
CA SER A 206 18.11 21.17 6.42
C SER A 206 17.54 22.31 5.59
N ASP A 207 17.44 23.47 6.24
CA ASP A 207 17.13 24.77 5.63
C ASP A 207 18.30 25.75 5.78
N ASP A 208 19.51 25.24 5.96
CA ASP A 208 20.73 26.04 5.92
C ASP A 208 21.60 25.57 4.75
N GLY A 209 21.72 26.40 3.72
CA GLY A 209 22.88 26.34 2.84
C GLY A 209 22.68 26.61 1.34
N GLU A 210 21.88 27.58 0.91
CA GLU A 210 22.15 28.29 -0.36
C GLU A 210 22.03 29.81 -0.15
N ARG A 211 23.15 30.40 0.28
CA ARG A 211 23.54 31.77 -0.08
C ARG A 211 24.74 31.68 -1.00
#